data_AF-A0A2N2ZF70-F1
#
_entry.id   AF-A0A2N2ZF70-F1
#
_cell.length_a   1.000
_cell.length_b   1.000
_cell.length_c   1.000
_cell.angle_alpha   90.00
_cell.angle_beta   90.00
_cell.angle_gamma   90.00
#
_symmetry.space_group_name_H-M   'P 1'
#
loop_
_entity.id
_entity.type
_entity.pdbx_description
1 polymer ?
#
loop_
_entity_poly.entity_id
_entity_poly.type
_entity_poly.pdbx_seq_one_letter_code
_entity_poly.pdbx_strand_id
1 'polypeptide(L)'
;MKNNILTFILALFVSCFTYSQNTESNFSAGDVYIIGNVSHNNYTYINFPRPNFIIKKGGIVNYNTLKGKKVVITSVKEKRNGKRLATIKLVESRKFFNSHKFVTVDIDKAIKNKELVLVED
;
A
#
# COMPACT_ATOMS: atom_id res chain seq x y z
N MET A 1 28.78 18.01 -44.44
CA MET A 1 28.08 18.50 -43.23
C MET A 1 26.54 18.48 -43.35
N LYS A 2 25.93 17.62 -44.19
CA LYS A 2 24.46 17.59 -44.36
C LYS A 2 23.75 16.54 -43.50
N ASN A 3 24.46 15.56 -42.97
CA ASN A 3 23.88 14.42 -42.24
C ASN A 3 23.93 14.58 -40.71
N ASN A 4 24.62 15.62 -40.20
CA ASN A 4 24.84 15.84 -38.76
C ASN A 4 23.58 16.34 -38.03
N ILE A 5 22.69 17.02 -38.75
CA ILE A 5 21.41 17.52 -38.21
C ILE A 5 20.46 16.36 -37.90
N LEU A 6 20.44 15.36 -38.78
CA LEU A 6 19.63 14.14 -38.59
C LEU A 6 20.11 13.35 -37.37
N THR A 7 21.43 13.29 -37.15
CA THR A 7 22.03 12.60 -35.99
C THR A 7 21.68 13.30 -34.67
N PHE A 8 21.62 14.63 -34.67
CA PHE A 8 21.25 15.42 -33.49
C PHE A 8 19.76 15.24 -33.12
N ILE A 9 18.88 15.21 -34.11
CA ILE A 9 17.45 14.96 -33.91
C ILE A 9 17.21 13.55 -33.37
N LEU A 10 17.92 12.54 -33.91
CA LEU A 10 17.80 11.17 -33.43
C LEU A 10 18.31 11.01 -31.98
N ALA A 11 19.38 11.71 -31.59
CA ALA A 11 19.90 11.71 -30.23
C ALA A 11 18.91 12.32 -29.20
N LEU A 12 18.13 13.33 -29.61
CA LEU A 12 17.11 13.98 -28.77
C LEU A 12 15.93 13.04 -28.45
N PHE A 13 15.56 12.15 -29.38
CA PHE A 13 14.49 11.17 -29.15
C PHE A 13 14.89 10.06 -28.18
N VAL A 14 16.18 9.70 -28.10
CA VAL A 14 16.65 8.62 -27.21
C VAL A 14 16.72 9.06 -25.75
N SER A 15 16.97 10.34 -25.46
CA SER A 15 17.00 10.85 -24.08
C SER A 15 15.65 10.82 -23.35
N CYS A 16 14.53 10.77 -24.07
CA CYS A 16 13.19 10.82 -23.48
C CYS A 16 12.70 9.50 -22.85
N PHE A 17 13.43 8.38 -23.01
CA PHE A 17 12.97 7.06 -22.56
C PHE A 17 13.61 6.56 -21.25
N THR A 18 14.38 7.39 -20.55
CA THR A 18 15.21 6.94 -19.42
C THR A 18 14.58 7.19 -18.04
N TYR A 19 13.33 6.78 -17.80
CA TYR A 19 12.82 6.69 -16.41
C TYR A 19 11.83 5.54 -16.24
N SER A 20 12.33 4.37 -15.85
CA SER A 20 11.54 3.37 -15.14
C SER A 20 12.45 2.62 -14.17
N GLN A 21 12.80 3.26 -13.05
CA GLN A 21 13.33 2.57 -11.89
C GLN A 21 12.13 2.06 -11.08
N ASN A 22 11.63 0.87 -11.41
CA ASN A 22 10.75 0.15 -10.49
C ASN A 22 11.64 -0.34 -9.35
N THR A 23 11.71 0.42 -8.26
CA THR A 23 12.22 -0.11 -7.00
C THR A 23 11.27 -1.22 -6.59
N GLU A 24 11.61 -2.47 -6.91
CA GLU A 24 10.94 -3.63 -6.36
C GLU A 24 11.18 -3.62 -4.86
N SER A 25 10.25 -2.98 -4.16
CA SER A 25 10.17 -3.05 -2.72
C SER A 25 9.85 -4.49 -2.37
N ASN A 26 10.84 -5.22 -1.87
CA ASN A 26 10.69 -6.58 -1.40
C ASN A 26 9.83 -6.53 -0.13
N PHE A 27 8.61 -7.07 -0.22
CA PHE A 27 7.69 -7.19 0.91
C PHE A 27 7.54 -8.66 1.24
N SER A 28 7.79 -9.01 2.50
CA SER A 28 7.74 -10.37 2.98
C SER A 28 6.64 -10.55 4.01
N ALA A 29 6.14 -11.78 4.13
CA ALA A 29 5.32 -12.14 5.28
C ALA A 29 6.19 -12.07 6.55
N GLY A 30 5.68 -11.40 7.59
CA GLY A 30 6.43 -11.12 8.82
C GLY A 30 6.79 -9.66 8.99
N ASP A 31 6.81 -8.87 7.91
CA ASP A 31 7.15 -7.45 7.98
C ASP A 31 6.10 -6.65 8.76
N VAL A 32 6.57 -5.70 9.56
CA VAL A 32 5.74 -4.85 10.42
C VAL A 32 5.69 -3.44 9.87
N TYR A 33 4.47 -2.89 9.80
CA TYR A 33 4.18 -1.55 9.33
C TYR A 33 3.28 -0.82 10.32
N ILE A 34 3.18 0.49 10.17
CA ILE A 34 2.29 1.35 10.91
C ILE A 34 1.18 1.82 9.98
N ILE A 35 -0.06 1.80 10.47
CA ILE A 35 -1.18 2.46 9.77
C ILE A 35 -0.98 3.97 9.87
N GLY A 36 -0.73 4.58 8.71
CA GLY A 36 -0.50 6.01 8.60
C GLY A 36 -1.76 6.85 8.85
N ASN A 37 -1.55 8.16 8.94
CA ASN A 37 -2.62 9.13 9.07
C ASN A 37 -3.06 9.60 7.68
N VAL A 38 -4.31 9.31 7.32
CA VAL A 38 -4.94 9.81 6.08
C VAL A 38 -5.93 10.92 6.40
N SER A 39 -6.05 11.87 5.47
CA SER A 39 -7.04 12.94 5.58
C SER A 39 -8.45 12.36 5.67
N HIS A 40 -9.25 12.87 6.62
CA HIS A 40 -10.64 12.45 6.85
C HIS A 40 -10.85 10.94 7.08
N ASN A 41 -9.83 10.20 7.54
CA ASN A 41 -9.89 8.75 7.75
C ASN A 41 -10.23 7.95 6.47
N ASN A 42 -9.97 8.52 5.30
CA ASN A 42 -10.33 7.92 4.03
C ASN A 42 -9.22 6.98 3.54
N TYR A 43 -9.18 5.76 4.09
CA TYR A 43 -8.29 4.70 3.63
C TYR A 43 -8.84 4.09 2.34
N THR A 44 -8.11 4.27 1.25
CA THR A 44 -8.50 3.82 -0.11
C THR A 44 -7.79 2.52 -0.48
N TYR A 45 -6.57 2.31 0.01
CA TYR A 45 -5.73 1.19 -0.38
C TYR A 45 -5.67 0.08 0.68
N ILE A 46 -6.05 0.39 1.92
CA ILE A 46 -6.40 -0.62 2.92
C ILE A 46 -7.90 -0.93 2.80
N ASN A 47 -8.23 -2.16 2.42
CA ASN A 47 -9.63 -2.59 2.23
C ASN A 47 -10.28 -2.91 3.58
N PHE A 48 -10.66 -1.88 4.32
CA PHE A 48 -11.48 -2.05 5.51
C PHE A 48 -12.90 -2.52 5.15
N PRO A 49 -13.52 -3.38 5.98
CA PRO A 49 -14.91 -3.79 5.76
C PRO A 49 -15.84 -2.58 5.83
N ARG A 50 -16.94 -2.59 5.07
CA ARG A 50 -17.91 -1.48 5.12
C ARG A 50 -18.48 -1.35 6.55
N PRO A 51 -18.84 -0.14 6.99
CA PRO A 51 -19.41 0.10 8.32
C PRO A 51 -20.52 -0.88 8.71
N ASN A 52 -21.45 -1.16 7.79
CA ASN A 52 -22.55 -2.10 8.05
C ASN A 52 -22.08 -3.52 8.36
N PHE A 53 -21.01 -4.01 7.73
CA PHE A 53 -20.46 -5.35 8.03
C PHE A 53 -19.73 -5.38 9.37
N ILE A 54 -19.09 -4.28 9.75
CA ILE A 54 -18.47 -4.12 11.06
C ILE A 54 -19.55 -4.18 12.15
N ILE A 55 -20.59 -3.36 12.02
CA ILE A 55 -21.69 -3.25 12.99
C ILE A 55 -22.45 -4.59 13.11
N LYS A 56 -22.79 -5.24 11.99
CA LYS A 56 -23.48 -6.55 12.00
C LYS A 56 -22.70 -7.65 12.71
N LYS A 57 -21.37 -7.53 12.84
CA LYS A 57 -20.51 -8.46 13.59
C LYS A 57 -20.21 -8.00 15.03
N GLY A 58 -20.92 -6.97 15.52
CA GLY A 58 -20.71 -6.39 16.85
C GLY A 58 -19.45 -5.54 16.98
N GLY A 59 -18.88 -5.08 15.86
CA GLY A 59 -17.72 -4.20 15.84
C GLY A 59 -18.07 -2.73 15.99
N ILE A 60 -17.07 -1.91 16.31
CA ILE A 60 -17.19 -0.46 16.47
C ILE A 60 -16.43 0.24 15.34
N VAL A 61 -17.13 1.06 14.55
CA VAL A 61 -16.55 1.79 13.42
C VAL A 61 -15.83 3.03 13.94
N ASN A 62 -14.55 2.88 14.27
CA ASN A 62 -13.71 3.99 14.68
C ASN A 62 -12.33 3.92 14.01
N TYR A 63 -12.20 4.61 12.88
CA TYR A 63 -10.95 4.67 12.12
C TYR A 63 -9.84 5.46 12.84
N ASN A 64 -10.19 6.40 13.73
CA ASN A 64 -9.19 7.16 14.49
C ASN A 64 -8.35 6.23 15.38
N THR A 65 -8.95 5.15 15.88
CA THR A 65 -8.24 4.16 16.73
C THR A 65 -7.21 3.32 15.99
N LEU A 66 -7.26 3.31 14.65
CA LEU A 66 -6.35 2.54 13.82
C LEU A 66 -5.06 3.30 13.49
N LYS A 67 -5.10 4.64 13.53
CA LYS A 67 -3.93 5.48 13.26
C LYS A 67 -2.80 5.15 14.23
N GLY A 68 -1.59 4.98 13.71
CA GLY A 68 -0.42 4.66 14.51
C GLY A 68 -0.35 3.21 15.00
N LYS A 69 -1.33 2.36 14.67
CA LYS A 69 -1.29 0.94 15.06
C LYS A 69 -0.33 0.15 14.20
N LYS A 70 0.46 -0.71 14.85
CA LYS A 70 1.35 -1.68 14.20
C LYS A 70 0.55 -2.83 13.62
N VAL A 71 0.82 -3.15 12.36
CA VAL A 71 0.26 -4.27 11.61
C VAL A 71 1.38 -5.12 11.05
N VAL A 72 1.16 -6.42 10.97
CA VAL A 72 2.11 -7.37 10.38
C VAL A 72 1.49 -8.01 9.15
N ILE A 73 2.31 -8.14 8.09
CA ILE A 73 1.94 -8.85 6.86
C ILE A 73 1.91 -10.35 7.15
N THR A 74 0.78 -10.99 6.92
CA THR A 74 0.62 -12.45 7.09
C THR A 74 0.79 -13.23 5.80
N SER A 75 0.48 -12.60 4.67
CA SER A 75 0.65 -13.20 3.35
C SER A 75 0.65 -12.12 2.29
N VAL A 76 1.39 -12.34 1.21
CA VAL A 76 1.40 -11.50 0.02
C VAL A 76 0.94 -12.34 -1.15
N LYS A 77 0.02 -11.80 -1.95
CA LYS A 77 -0.51 -12.43 -3.16
C LYS A 77 -0.38 -11.44 -4.32
N GLU A 78 0.27 -11.89 -5.38
CA GLU A 78 0.29 -11.15 -6.64
C GLU A 78 -0.95 -11.51 -7.47
N LYS A 79 -1.62 -10.49 -8.01
CA LYS A 79 -2.72 -10.66 -8.96
C LYS A 79 -2.19 -10.63 -10.39
N ARG A 80 -2.93 -11.24 -11.31
CA ARG A 80 -2.63 -11.29 -12.75
C ARG A 80 -2.40 -9.93 -13.41
N ASN A 81 -2.84 -8.84 -12.79
CA ASN A 81 -2.65 -7.47 -13.26
C ASN A 81 -1.40 -6.77 -12.65
N GLY A 82 -0.48 -7.51 -12.04
CA GLY A 82 0.70 -6.98 -11.36
C GLY A 82 0.42 -6.32 -10.01
N LYS A 83 -0.83 -6.39 -9.50
CA LYS A 83 -1.18 -5.82 -8.21
C LYS A 83 -0.76 -6.75 -7.07
N ARG A 84 0.03 -6.25 -6.11
CA ARG A 84 0.39 -7.00 -4.91
C ARG A 84 -0.58 -6.71 -3.76
N LEU A 85 -1.33 -7.72 -3.34
CA LEU A 85 -2.22 -7.65 -2.19
C LEU A 85 -1.60 -8.36 -1.00
N ALA A 86 -1.35 -7.64 0.09
CA ALA A 86 -1.07 -8.25 1.38
C ALA A 86 -2.36 -8.52 2.14
N THR A 87 -2.32 -9.55 2.98
CA THR A 87 -3.20 -9.68 4.13
C THR A 87 -2.44 -9.21 5.36
N ILE A 88 -3.04 -8.32 6.15
CA ILE A 88 -2.45 -7.77 7.37
C ILE A 88 -3.30 -8.09 8.60
N LYS A 89 -2.65 -8.17 9.76
CA LYS A 89 -3.27 -8.27 11.09
C LYS A 89 -2.66 -7.24 12.04
N LEU A 90 -3.42 -6.79 13.03
CA LEU A 90 -2.87 -5.96 14.11
C LEU A 90 -1.88 -6.79 14.95
N VAL A 91 -0.80 -6.14 15.37
CA VAL A 91 0.21 -6.76 16.26
C VAL A 91 -0.30 -6.76 17.71
N GLU A 92 -0.77 -5.61 18.18
CA GLU A 92 -1.21 -5.42 19.58
C GLU A 92 -2.63 -5.90 19.86
N SER A 93 -3.51 -5.81 18.87
CA SER A 93 -4.94 -6.12 19.02
C SER A 93 -5.30 -7.39 18.27
N ARG A 94 -6.28 -8.13 18.80
CA ARG A 94 -6.76 -9.36 18.17
C ARG A 94 -7.54 -9.11 16.88
N LYS A 95 -8.17 -7.94 16.72
CA LYS A 95 -9.10 -7.65 15.60
C LYS A 95 -9.17 -6.15 15.27
N PHE A 96 -9.25 -5.83 13.99
CA PHE A 96 -9.70 -4.53 13.48
C PHE A 96 -11.16 -4.30 13.85
N PHE A 97 -11.48 -3.09 14.32
CA PHE A 97 -12.84 -2.70 14.73
C PHE A 97 -13.51 -3.70 15.69
N ASN A 98 -12.72 -4.41 16.49
CA ASN A 98 -13.14 -5.52 17.37
C ASN A 98 -13.89 -6.69 16.68
N SER A 99 -13.90 -6.74 15.34
CA SER A 99 -14.75 -7.68 14.57
C SER A 99 -13.99 -8.49 13.53
N HIS A 100 -12.99 -7.90 12.86
CA HIS A 100 -12.29 -8.53 11.74
C HIS A 100 -10.82 -8.79 12.09
N LYS A 101 -10.38 -10.05 12.04
CA LYS A 101 -8.99 -10.40 12.40
C LYS A 101 -7.97 -9.98 11.32
N PHE A 102 -8.39 -10.01 10.06
CA PHE A 102 -7.55 -9.76 8.91
C PHE A 102 -8.22 -8.78 7.96
N VAL A 103 -7.43 -7.95 7.32
CA VAL A 103 -7.85 -7.10 6.20
C VAL A 103 -6.82 -7.18 5.08
N THR A 104 -7.27 -6.92 3.85
CA THR A 104 -6.37 -6.91 2.69
C THR A 104 -5.93 -5.49 2.37
N VAL A 105 -4.71 -5.33 1.86
CA VAL A 105 -4.14 -4.04 1.48
C VAL A 105 -3.40 -4.15 0.16
N ASP A 106 -3.54 -3.13 -0.68
CA ASP A 106 -2.70 -2.90 -1.85
C ASP A 106 -1.38 -2.26 -1.39
N ILE A 107 -0.34 -3.08 -1.18
CA ILE A 107 0.87 -2.64 -0.45
C ILE A 107 1.55 -1.49 -1.18
N ASP A 108 1.73 -1.65 -2.49
CA ASP A 108 2.43 -0.68 -3.34
C ASP A 108 1.77 0.70 -3.25
N LYS A 109 0.44 0.75 -3.37
CA LYS A 109 -0.30 2.01 -3.32
C LYS A 109 -0.46 2.52 -1.90
N ALA A 110 -0.64 1.65 -0.90
CA ALA A 110 -0.77 2.06 0.48
C ALA A 110 0.49 2.75 0.99
N ILE A 111 1.68 2.24 0.64
CA ILE A 111 2.95 2.88 0.99
C ILE A 111 3.13 4.19 0.23
N LYS A 112 2.87 4.19 -1.09
CA LYS A 112 2.95 5.39 -1.92
C LYS A 112 2.06 6.53 -1.42
N ASN A 113 0.88 6.21 -0.87
CA ASN A 113 -0.07 7.18 -0.35
C ASN A 113 0.04 7.40 1.17
N LYS A 114 1.08 6.87 1.81
CA LYS A 114 1.31 6.99 3.27
C LYS A 114 0.17 6.43 4.13
N GLU A 115 -0.64 5.51 3.59
CA GLU A 115 -1.62 4.75 4.38
C GLU A 115 -0.94 3.65 5.20
N LEU A 116 0.17 3.12 4.67
CA LEU A 116 1.11 2.26 5.39
C LEU A 116 2.47 2.94 5.42
N VAL A 117 3.08 2.98 6.59
CA VAL A 117 4.40 3.57 6.81
C VAL A 117 5.29 2.50 7.43
N LEU A 118 6.56 2.47 7.04
CA LEU A 118 7.55 1.61 7.68
C LEU A 118 7.68 2.01 9.15
N VAL A 119 7.89 1.02 10.02
CA VAL A 119 8.33 1.30 11.39
C VAL A 119 9.79 1.75 11.26
N GLU A 120 10.05 3.05 11.41
CA GLU A 120 11.40 3.52 11.70
C GLU A 120 11.62 3.29 13.20
N ASP A 121 12.63 2.49 13.54
CA ASP A 121 13.07 2.22 14.92
C ASP A 121 13.81 3.43 15.52
#